data_AF-A0A0W4ZAP5-F1
#
_entry.id   AF-A0A0W4ZAP5-F1
#
_cell.length_a   1.000
_cell.length_b   1.000
_cell.length_c   1.000
_cell.angle_alpha   90.00
_cell.angle_beta   90.00
_cell.angle_gamma   90.00
#
_symmetry.space_group_name_H-M   'P 1'
#
loop_
_entity.id
_entity.type
_entity.pdbx_description
1 polymer ?
#
loop_
_entity_poly.entity_id
_entity_poly.type
_entity_poly.pdbx_seq_one_letter_code
_entity_poly.pdbx_strand_id
1 'polypeptide(L)'
;MKAFALASFLGIAYAFSKNIESIYKESLNPLQNPPQNPPQNPSQNPLLYITEGNIFALILKNAMNTECKARLRKYCENLRNMTQMLKSSFKALEELCQETKLDEKCNDLKENIMRRCAALERSLQDIQTKPSPSTFECLYQNECMRIEEACSIKVNEKCNYLRAFCREKRRDDLKTEFLLRALSGNLKTQEECEKIIDKKCLAFMGESDELMKFCLIPLNRCNELVKLMETKCSSLEFEAKLFIEKTKISKEECISLFEKCYFHKSNCNNTLDNECREIEKKCENEVEYKYFSLPFNPVGKEIILIEKVGKEKIFKDEVGKPGIKDTIDLLVLLSNNYLDDCKNYIEKCHKLCSLLPQLEDLYDSAKEKMNKSKEEVCDTLKEKLKPKCRFFKSKLYDLSLSNTKKDNEDATLIKWTKQSTEFNEKLCINLESKCFYLRKPCSDEGIKMSN
;
A
#
# COMPACT_ATOMS: atom_id res chain seq x y z
N MET A 1 -40.33 -4.29 22.38
CA MET A 1 -39.85 -3.03 21.74
C MET A 1 -38.72 -2.32 22.48
N LYS A 2 -38.59 -2.38 23.82
CA LYS A 2 -37.49 -1.71 24.55
C LYS A 2 -36.11 -2.40 24.47
N ALA A 3 -36.05 -3.72 24.23
CA ALA A 3 -34.79 -4.47 24.12
C ALA A 3 -34.05 -4.25 22.78
N PHE A 4 -34.78 -3.97 21.69
CA PHE A 4 -34.20 -3.73 20.36
C PHE A 4 -33.53 -2.35 20.25
N ALA A 5 -33.99 -1.36 21.03
CA ALA A 5 -33.33 -0.06 21.12
C ALA A 5 -32.00 -0.18 21.90
N LEU A 6 -31.94 -0.93 23.01
CA LEU A 6 -30.71 -1.08 23.79
C LEU A 6 -29.58 -1.77 23.02
N ALA A 7 -29.89 -2.80 22.22
CA ALA A 7 -28.90 -3.51 21.40
C ALA A 7 -28.32 -2.64 20.28
N SER A 8 -29.15 -1.83 19.62
CA SER A 8 -28.71 -0.86 18.60
C SER A 8 -27.86 0.27 19.20
N PHE A 9 -28.17 0.72 20.42
CA PHE A 9 -27.41 1.76 21.12
C PHE A 9 -26.04 1.26 21.63
N LEU A 10 -25.97 0.04 22.15
CA LEU A 10 -24.70 -0.60 22.54
C LEU A 10 -23.83 -0.92 21.32
N GLY A 11 -24.43 -1.35 20.20
CA GLY A 11 -23.72 -1.60 18.94
C GLY A 11 -23.06 -0.34 18.35
N ILE A 12 -23.75 0.80 18.37
CA ILE A 12 -23.20 2.08 17.88
C ILE A 12 -22.13 2.61 18.83
N ALA A 13 -22.34 2.57 20.16
CA ALA A 13 -21.34 3.00 21.13
C ALA A 13 -20.07 2.11 21.10
N TYR A 14 -20.25 0.80 20.96
CA TYR A 14 -19.15 -0.17 20.81
C TYR A 14 -18.41 0.01 19.49
N ALA A 15 -19.10 0.28 18.37
CA ALA A 15 -18.46 0.58 17.09
C ALA A 15 -17.71 1.92 17.09
N PHE A 16 -18.26 2.97 17.72
CA PHE A 16 -17.55 4.24 17.88
C PHE A 16 -16.33 4.10 18.80
N SER A 17 -16.44 3.34 19.90
CA SER A 17 -15.32 3.02 20.78
C SER A 17 -14.28 2.18 20.06
N LYS A 18 -14.65 1.11 19.35
CA LYS A 18 -13.71 0.27 18.59
C LYS A 18 -13.07 1.00 17.43
N ASN A 19 -13.76 1.91 16.74
CA ASN A 19 -13.19 2.62 15.60
C ASN A 19 -12.23 3.72 16.07
N ILE A 20 -12.58 4.44 17.15
CA ILE A 20 -11.65 5.38 17.81
C ILE A 20 -10.47 4.60 18.44
N GLU A 21 -10.71 3.46 19.08
CA GLU A 21 -9.68 2.60 19.67
C GLU A 21 -8.82 1.89 18.60
N SER A 22 -9.36 1.57 17.43
CA SER A 22 -8.62 1.03 16.28
C SER A 22 -7.77 2.10 15.63
N ILE A 23 -8.34 3.28 15.36
CA ILE A 23 -7.60 4.46 14.90
C ILE A 23 -6.50 4.82 15.92
N TYR A 24 -6.79 4.69 17.22
CA TYR A 24 -5.85 4.88 18.32
C TYR A 24 -4.74 3.81 18.33
N LYS A 25 -5.08 2.52 18.24
CA LYS A 25 -4.14 1.39 18.17
C LYS A 25 -3.25 1.43 16.93
N GLU A 26 -3.82 1.82 15.79
CA GLU A 26 -3.10 1.96 14.52
C GLU A 26 -2.20 3.21 14.54
N SER A 27 -2.63 4.29 15.19
CA SER A 27 -1.78 5.48 15.44
C SER A 27 -0.67 5.24 16.47
N LEU A 28 -0.77 4.20 17.29
CA LEU A 28 0.26 3.73 18.22
C LEU A 28 1.24 2.73 17.58
N ASN A 29 1.02 2.33 16.31
CA ASN A 29 1.73 1.22 15.68
C ASN A 29 2.92 1.56 14.74
N PRO A 30 3.66 2.68 14.83
CA PRO A 30 4.87 2.87 14.02
C PRO A 30 6.14 2.27 14.63
N LEU A 31 6.03 1.42 15.66
CA LEU A 31 7.18 0.72 16.24
C LEU A 31 7.76 -0.40 15.36
N GLN A 32 7.35 -0.52 14.10
CA GLN A 32 7.84 -1.61 13.25
C GLN A 32 8.70 -1.21 12.05
N ASN A 33 8.95 0.09 11.77
CA ASN A 33 10.03 0.56 10.90
C ASN A 33 10.16 2.10 10.97
N PRO A 34 11.15 2.68 11.68
CA PRO A 34 11.38 4.12 11.64
C PRO A 34 11.86 4.57 10.24
N PRO A 35 11.60 5.82 9.82
CA PRO A 35 12.16 6.37 8.59
C PRO A 35 13.70 6.29 8.63
N GLN A 36 14.32 5.87 7.52
CA GLN A 36 15.78 5.71 7.41
C GLN A 36 16.58 7.03 7.48
N ASN A 37 15.94 8.15 7.83
CA ASN A 37 16.58 9.38 8.29
C ASN A 37 15.64 10.09 9.28
N PRO A 38 15.90 10.06 10.60
CA PRO A 38 15.17 10.89 11.53
C PRO A 38 15.50 12.38 11.25
N PRO A 39 14.50 13.29 11.24
CA PRO A 39 14.79 14.72 11.19
C PRO A 39 15.67 15.08 12.39
N GLN A 40 16.77 15.81 12.14
CA GLN A 40 17.77 16.23 13.13
C GLN A 40 17.26 17.30 14.13
N ASN A 41 15.98 17.25 14.49
CA ASN A 41 15.40 18.08 15.53
C ASN A 41 14.65 17.19 16.54
N PRO A 42 15.13 17.05 17.78
CA PRO A 42 14.51 16.20 18.81
C PRO A 42 13.10 16.60 19.26
N SER A 43 12.42 17.54 18.60
CA SER A 43 11.07 18.00 18.97
C SER A 43 9.93 17.39 18.14
N GLN A 44 10.19 16.46 17.22
CA GLN A 44 9.15 15.85 16.39
C GLN A 44 9.14 14.33 16.53
N ASN A 45 8.61 13.86 17.67
CA ASN A 45 8.08 12.51 17.79
C ASN A 45 6.61 12.54 17.31
N PRO A 46 6.25 12.00 16.12
CA PRO A 46 4.90 12.15 15.54
C PRO A 46 3.80 11.38 16.31
N LEU A 47 4.16 10.71 17.40
CA LEU A 47 3.39 9.68 18.09
C LEU A 47 2.71 10.08 19.38
N LEU A 48 2.93 11.28 19.91
CA LEU A 48 2.54 11.57 21.30
C LEU A 48 1.36 12.53 21.49
N TYR A 49 0.73 13.04 20.43
CA TYR A 49 -0.42 13.93 20.61
C TYR A 49 -1.57 13.56 19.69
N ILE A 50 -2.42 12.66 20.18
CA ILE A 50 -3.84 12.81 19.88
C ILE A 50 -4.25 14.12 20.53
N THR A 51 -4.29 15.16 19.71
CA THR A 51 -4.75 16.47 20.15
C THR A 51 -6.24 16.38 20.40
N GLU A 52 -6.72 17.19 21.34
CA GLU A 52 -8.16 17.41 21.56
C GLU A 52 -8.87 17.61 20.21
N GLY A 53 -8.32 18.46 19.33
CA GLY A 53 -8.85 18.68 17.98
C GLY A 53 -9.03 17.44 17.10
N ASN A 54 -8.21 16.39 17.23
CA ASN A 54 -8.38 15.13 16.48
C ASN A 54 -9.61 14.34 16.94
N ILE A 55 -9.75 14.20 18.25
CA ILE A 55 -10.89 13.52 18.87
C ILE A 55 -12.17 14.26 18.50
N PHE A 56 -12.13 15.59 18.54
CA PHE A 56 -13.25 16.43 18.17
C PHE A 56 -13.64 16.32 16.70
N ALA A 57 -12.69 16.29 15.77
CA ALA A 57 -13.00 16.09 14.35
C ALA A 57 -13.73 14.75 14.12
N LEU A 58 -13.32 13.68 14.81
CA LEU A 58 -13.95 12.36 14.73
C LEU A 58 -15.35 12.31 15.37
N ILE A 59 -15.58 13.05 16.47
CA ILE A 59 -16.91 13.15 17.11
C ILE A 59 -17.87 13.99 16.28
N LEU A 60 -17.41 15.17 15.85
CA LEU A 60 -18.25 16.18 15.23
C LEU A 60 -18.52 15.86 13.75
N LYS A 61 -17.52 15.33 13.03
CA LYS A 61 -17.62 15.03 11.60
C LYS A 61 -18.19 16.25 10.85
N ASN A 62 -19.17 16.03 9.97
CA ASN A 62 -19.85 17.10 9.23
C ASN A 62 -20.83 17.97 10.07
N ALA A 63 -21.06 17.66 11.34
CA ALA A 63 -22.07 18.34 12.17
C ALA A 63 -21.51 19.52 12.99
N MET A 64 -20.32 20.00 12.62
CA MET A 64 -19.63 21.12 13.27
C MET A 64 -20.44 22.43 13.33
N ASN A 65 -21.42 22.61 12.44
CA ASN A 65 -22.12 23.89 12.30
C ASN A 65 -23.50 23.95 12.97
N THR A 66 -24.09 22.82 13.34
CA THR A 66 -25.51 22.78 13.77
C THR A 66 -25.77 21.92 15.00
N GLU A 67 -24.89 20.96 15.33
CA GLU A 67 -25.16 19.96 16.39
C GLU A 67 -23.98 19.70 17.32
N CYS A 68 -22.95 20.56 17.33
CA CYS A 68 -21.73 20.32 18.11
C CYS A 68 -22.01 19.98 19.58
N LYS A 69 -22.82 20.82 20.24
CA LYS A 69 -23.22 20.66 21.64
C LYS A 69 -23.94 19.35 21.90
N ALA A 70 -24.90 19.00 21.03
CA ALA A 70 -25.70 17.79 21.18
C ALA A 70 -24.85 16.52 21.03
N ARG A 71 -23.96 16.50 20.03
CA ARG A 71 -23.05 15.37 19.81
C ARG A 71 -22.02 15.22 20.92
N LEU A 72 -21.43 16.33 21.38
CA LEU A 72 -20.46 16.27 22.46
C LEU A 72 -21.10 15.82 23.77
N ARG A 73 -22.30 16.32 24.11
CA ARG A 73 -23.07 15.83 25.25
C ARG A 73 -23.34 14.34 25.19
N LYS A 74 -23.86 13.85 24.04
CA LYS A 74 -24.12 12.43 23.84
C LYS A 74 -22.84 11.59 23.95
N TYR A 75 -21.73 12.07 23.40
CA TYR A 75 -20.43 11.41 23.54
C TYR A 75 -19.99 11.34 25.01
N CYS A 76 -20.12 12.44 25.75
CA CYS A 76 -19.76 12.53 27.16
C CYS A 76 -20.64 11.67 28.07
N GLU A 77 -21.94 11.59 27.81
CA GLU A 77 -22.85 10.67 28.51
C GLU A 77 -22.42 9.21 28.28
N ASN A 78 -22.12 8.83 27.04
CA ASN A 78 -21.62 7.49 26.72
C ASN A 78 -20.28 7.19 27.42
N LEU A 79 -19.36 8.16 27.45
CA LEU A 79 -18.08 8.03 28.15
C LEU A 79 -18.27 7.85 29.67
N ARG A 80 -19.20 8.60 30.28
CA ARG A 80 -19.53 8.46 31.72
C ARG A 80 -20.06 7.06 32.06
N ASN A 81 -20.72 6.40 31.11
CA ASN A 81 -21.28 5.06 31.25
C ASN A 81 -20.27 3.93 30.98
N MET A 82 -19.04 4.23 30.51
CA MET A 82 -17.98 3.24 30.32
C MET A 82 -17.21 2.93 31.61
N THR A 83 -16.61 1.73 31.66
CA THR A 83 -15.88 1.17 32.81
C THR A 83 -14.80 2.13 33.34
N GLN A 84 -14.61 2.14 34.65
CA GLN A 84 -13.71 3.07 35.36
C GLN A 84 -12.25 3.05 34.86
N MET A 85 -11.81 1.93 34.26
CA MET A 85 -10.50 1.74 33.63
C MET A 85 -10.25 2.64 32.41
N LEU A 86 -11.29 3.03 31.67
CA LEU A 86 -11.21 3.94 30.52
C LEU A 86 -11.19 5.43 30.96
N LYS A 87 -11.80 5.77 32.09
CA LYS A 87 -11.84 7.15 32.60
C LYS A 87 -10.45 7.66 33.01
N SER A 88 -9.67 6.82 33.69
CA SER A 88 -8.33 7.18 34.20
C SER A 88 -7.27 7.38 33.10
N SER A 89 -7.48 6.84 31.90
CA SER A 89 -6.47 6.85 30.83
C SER A 89 -6.51 8.10 29.95
N PHE A 90 -7.53 8.96 30.08
CA PHE A 90 -7.75 10.05 29.12
C PHE A 90 -8.20 11.35 29.80
N LYS A 91 -7.28 12.04 30.47
CA LYS A 91 -7.50 13.37 31.06
C LYS A 91 -8.09 14.39 30.07
N ALA A 92 -7.65 14.35 28.80
CA ALA A 92 -8.18 15.19 27.73
C ALA A 92 -9.68 14.94 27.43
N LEU A 93 -10.17 13.71 27.62
CA LEU A 93 -11.58 13.37 27.44
C LEU A 93 -12.45 13.83 28.63
N GLU A 94 -11.91 13.82 29.85
CA GLU A 94 -12.61 14.34 31.02
C GLU A 94 -12.73 15.86 30.98
N GLU A 95 -11.66 16.56 30.61
CA GLU A 95 -11.68 18.01 30.40
C GLU A 95 -12.71 18.37 29.34
N LEU A 96 -12.76 17.64 28.22
CA LEU A 96 -13.73 17.79 27.13
C LEU A 96 -15.20 17.69 27.59
N CYS A 97 -15.49 16.90 28.62
CA CYS A 97 -16.85 16.67 29.12
C CYS A 97 -17.31 17.59 30.26
N GLN A 98 -16.58 18.68 30.51
CA GLN A 98 -16.99 19.73 31.44
C GLN A 98 -18.12 20.60 30.86
N GLU A 99 -19.32 20.47 31.43
CA GLU A 99 -20.55 21.06 30.88
C GLU A 99 -20.55 22.59 30.80
N THR A 100 -19.83 23.27 31.70
CA THR A 100 -19.81 24.73 31.82
C THR A 100 -19.03 25.45 30.70
N LYS A 101 -18.30 24.71 29.84
CA LYS A 101 -17.45 25.28 28.77
C LYS A 101 -17.78 24.75 27.37
N LEU A 102 -18.91 24.05 27.20
CA LEU A 102 -19.27 23.37 25.95
C LEU A 102 -19.36 24.29 24.73
N ASP A 103 -19.94 25.48 24.88
CA ASP A 103 -20.19 26.40 23.75
C ASP A 103 -18.89 27.09 23.29
N GLU A 104 -18.09 27.59 24.22
CA GLU A 104 -16.75 28.18 23.94
C GLU A 104 -15.84 27.14 23.28
N LYS A 105 -15.79 25.92 23.81
CA LYS A 105 -15.02 24.82 23.23
C LYS A 105 -15.48 24.48 21.80
N CYS A 106 -16.79 24.38 21.57
CA CYS A 106 -17.31 24.11 20.23
C CYS A 106 -16.85 25.16 19.20
N ASN A 107 -16.77 26.43 19.59
CA ASN A 107 -16.30 27.50 18.69
C ASN A 107 -14.80 27.42 18.45
N ASP A 108 -13.98 27.31 19.51
CA ASP A 108 -12.52 27.24 19.40
C ASP A 108 -12.06 26.04 18.56
N LEU A 109 -12.68 24.88 18.81
CA LEU A 109 -12.37 23.65 18.09
C LEU A 109 -12.86 23.69 16.66
N LYS A 110 -13.97 24.38 16.41
CA LYS A 110 -14.45 24.62 15.06
C LYS A 110 -13.44 25.44 14.27
N GLU A 111 -12.98 26.56 14.81
CA GLU A 111 -11.96 27.39 14.15
C GLU A 111 -10.67 26.61 13.92
N ASN A 112 -10.23 25.82 14.92
CA ASN A 112 -9.05 24.99 14.79
C ASN A 112 -9.16 23.98 13.65
N ILE A 113 -10.26 23.22 13.59
CA ILE A 113 -10.49 22.22 12.54
C ILE A 113 -10.62 22.89 11.17
N MET A 114 -11.34 24.01 11.06
CA MET A 114 -11.45 24.75 9.79
C MET A 114 -10.08 25.22 9.28
N ARG A 115 -9.23 25.74 10.18
CA ARG A 115 -7.85 26.13 9.84
C ARG A 115 -7.03 24.95 9.36
N ARG A 116 -7.17 23.79 10.01
CA ARG A 116 -6.49 22.55 9.62
C ARG A 116 -7.01 22.02 8.28
N CYS A 117 -8.32 22.03 8.03
CA CYS A 117 -8.89 21.67 6.74
C CYS A 117 -8.35 22.56 5.61
N ALA A 118 -8.26 23.87 5.82
CA ALA A 118 -7.71 24.80 4.84
C ALA A 118 -6.19 24.63 4.62
N ALA A 119 -5.44 24.26 5.66
CA ALA A 119 -4.03 23.91 5.53
C ALA A 119 -3.84 22.59 4.76
N LEU A 120 -4.58 21.54 5.15
CA LEU A 120 -4.57 20.24 4.51
C LEU A 120 -4.98 20.34 3.03
N GLU A 121 -6.01 21.11 2.71
CA GLU A 121 -6.45 21.29 1.31
C GLU A 121 -5.35 21.87 0.43
N ARG A 122 -4.58 22.85 0.95
CA ARG A 122 -3.43 23.45 0.27
C ARG A 122 -2.31 22.44 0.09
N SER A 123 -1.90 21.77 1.17
CA SER A 123 -0.87 20.73 1.10
C SER A 123 -1.23 19.64 0.09
N LEU A 124 -2.48 19.17 0.08
CA LEU A 124 -2.93 18.16 -0.86
C LEU A 124 -3.01 18.69 -2.31
N GLN A 125 -3.33 19.97 -2.51
CA GLN A 125 -3.28 20.58 -3.83
C GLN A 125 -1.84 20.58 -4.37
N ASP A 126 -0.88 20.98 -3.55
CA ASP A 126 0.53 21.03 -3.92
C ASP A 126 1.06 19.63 -4.24
N ILE A 127 0.62 18.61 -3.50
CA ILE A 127 0.97 17.20 -3.80
C ILE A 127 0.44 16.77 -5.16
N GLN A 128 -0.81 17.11 -5.48
CA GLN A 128 -1.43 16.74 -6.75
C GLN A 128 -0.81 17.40 -7.97
N THR A 129 -0.23 18.60 -7.82
CA THR A 129 0.41 19.33 -8.91
C THR A 129 1.88 18.98 -9.10
N LYS A 130 2.48 18.20 -8.18
CA LYS A 130 3.86 17.74 -8.32
C LYS A 130 3.97 16.71 -9.46
N PRO A 131 4.98 16.86 -10.35
CA PRO A 131 5.25 15.87 -11.41
C PRO A 131 5.64 14.49 -10.87
N SER A 132 6.28 14.44 -9.70
CA SER A 132 6.72 13.22 -9.04
C SER A 132 6.63 13.39 -7.53
N PRO A 133 5.49 13.07 -6.90
CA PRO A 133 5.35 13.11 -5.45
C PRO A 133 6.20 12.01 -4.81
N SER A 134 6.83 12.29 -3.68
CA SER A 134 7.64 11.32 -2.95
C SER A 134 6.82 10.55 -1.91
N THR A 135 7.46 9.59 -1.23
CA THR A 135 6.84 8.84 -0.13
C THR A 135 6.63 9.71 1.11
N PHE A 136 7.31 10.85 1.25
CA PHE A 136 7.11 11.79 2.36
C PHE A 136 5.72 12.42 2.35
N GLU A 137 5.13 12.62 1.17
CA GLU A 137 3.77 13.11 1.01
C GLU A 137 2.74 12.17 1.65
N CYS A 138 3.05 10.87 1.77
CA CYS A 138 2.18 9.89 2.42
C CYS A 138 2.03 10.12 3.93
N LEU A 139 2.88 10.95 4.55
CA LEU A 139 2.69 11.37 5.94
C LEU A 139 1.36 12.13 6.14
N TYR A 140 0.82 12.78 5.09
CA TYR A 140 -0.47 13.46 5.15
C TYR A 140 -1.67 12.49 5.20
N GLN A 141 -1.49 11.18 4.96
CA GLN A 141 -2.56 10.20 5.13
C GLN A 141 -3.10 10.19 6.56
N ASN A 142 -2.22 10.35 7.56
CA ASN A 142 -2.60 10.41 8.96
C ASN A 142 -3.49 11.62 9.26
N GLU A 143 -3.14 12.78 8.70
CA GLU A 143 -3.96 13.98 8.87
C GLU A 143 -5.31 13.83 8.16
N CYS A 144 -5.32 13.28 6.94
CA CYS A 144 -6.56 12.92 6.23
C CYS A 144 -7.48 12.03 7.10
N MET A 145 -6.97 10.91 7.62
CA MET A 145 -7.77 10.01 8.46
C MET A 145 -8.33 10.68 9.71
N ARG A 146 -7.63 11.69 10.25
CA ARG A 146 -8.04 12.40 11.48
C ARG A 146 -9.15 13.41 11.25
N ILE A 147 -9.10 14.16 10.14
CA ILE A 147 -9.94 15.36 9.98
C ILE A 147 -10.81 15.41 8.71
N GLU A 148 -10.64 14.50 7.73
CA GLU A 148 -11.34 14.58 6.44
C GLU A 148 -12.88 14.64 6.59
N GLU A 149 -13.43 13.93 7.57
CA GLU A 149 -14.88 13.88 7.83
C GLU A 149 -15.49 15.23 8.23
N ALA A 150 -14.67 16.07 8.83
CA ALA A 150 -14.99 17.41 9.29
C ALA A 150 -14.69 18.48 8.22
N CYS A 151 -13.98 18.10 7.16
CA CYS A 151 -13.64 18.97 6.05
C CYS A 151 -14.65 18.87 4.88
N SER A 152 -14.41 19.68 3.86
CA SER A 152 -15.23 19.71 2.64
C SER A 152 -15.11 18.40 1.82
N ILE A 153 -16.08 18.17 0.93
CA ILE A 153 -16.03 17.03 -0.01
C ILE A 153 -14.74 17.05 -0.84
N LYS A 154 -14.29 18.24 -1.25
CA LYS A 154 -13.04 18.43 -2.00
C LYS A 154 -11.81 17.92 -1.22
N VAL A 155 -11.75 18.13 0.09
CA VAL A 155 -10.68 17.55 0.93
C VAL A 155 -10.78 16.03 0.96
N ASN A 156 -11.99 15.47 1.10
CA ASN A 156 -12.20 14.02 1.08
C ASN A 156 -11.70 13.38 -0.23
N GLU A 157 -12.02 13.97 -1.39
CA GLU A 157 -11.58 13.49 -2.70
C GLU A 157 -10.05 13.49 -2.82
N LYS A 158 -9.41 14.58 -2.38
CA LYS A 158 -7.95 14.70 -2.37
C LYS A 158 -7.29 13.71 -1.40
N CYS A 159 -7.89 13.48 -0.25
CA CYS A 159 -7.43 12.47 0.71
C CYS A 159 -7.56 11.06 0.15
N ASN A 160 -8.66 10.75 -0.57
CA ASN A 160 -8.81 9.46 -1.26
C ASN A 160 -7.76 9.28 -2.35
N TYR A 161 -7.50 10.32 -3.14
CA TYR A 161 -6.42 10.34 -4.12
C TYR A 161 -5.07 10.05 -3.45
N LEU A 162 -4.73 10.75 -2.36
CA LEU A 162 -3.48 10.52 -1.63
C LEU A 162 -3.39 9.08 -1.13
N ARG A 163 -4.48 8.51 -0.59
CA ARG A 163 -4.50 7.12 -0.12
C ARG A 163 -4.23 6.12 -1.26
N ALA A 164 -4.88 6.31 -2.41
CA ALA A 164 -4.65 5.47 -3.58
C ALA A 164 -3.22 5.59 -4.09
N PHE A 165 -2.72 6.82 -4.25
CA PHE A 165 -1.35 7.10 -4.67
C PHE A 165 -0.32 6.46 -3.74
N CYS A 166 -0.45 6.65 -2.44
CA CYS A 166 0.47 6.10 -1.45
C CYS A 166 0.44 4.57 -1.39
N ARG A 167 -0.74 3.97 -1.58
CA ARG A 167 -0.86 2.51 -1.67
C ARG A 167 -0.16 1.98 -2.91
N GLU A 168 -0.39 2.57 -4.07
CA GLU A 168 0.29 2.20 -5.32
C GLU A 168 1.82 2.34 -5.18
N LYS A 169 2.27 3.49 -4.69
CA LYS A 169 3.69 3.77 -4.48
C LYS A 169 4.35 2.76 -3.53
N ARG A 170 3.70 2.44 -2.41
CA ARG A 170 4.18 1.42 -1.46
C ARG A 170 4.30 0.06 -2.13
N ARG A 171 3.28 -0.38 -2.88
CA ARG A 171 3.31 -1.67 -3.61
C ARG A 171 4.42 -1.71 -4.65
N ASP A 172 4.67 -0.61 -5.36
CA ASP A 172 5.77 -0.49 -6.32
C ASP A 172 7.15 -0.53 -5.67
N ASP A 173 7.32 0.16 -4.53
CA ASP A 173 8.56 0.13 -3.76
C ASP A 173 8.83 -1.29 -3.23
N LEU A 174 7.80 -2.00 -2.76
CA LEU A 174 7.87 -3.40 -2.32
C LEU A 174 8.22 -4.36 -3.45
N LYS A 175 7.57 -4.22 -4.62
CA LYS A 175 7.91 -4.95 -5.85
C LYS A 175 9.38 -4.76 -6.19
N THR A 176 9.85 -3.51 -6.18
CA THR A 176 11.23 -3.17 -6.53
C THR A 176 12.22 -3.80 -5.55
N GLU A 177 12.02 -3.61 -4.25
CA GLU A 177 12.87 -4.20 -3.21
C GLU A 177 12.89 -5.74 -3.30
N PHE A 178 11.73 -6.37 -3.53
CA PHE A 178 11.66 -7.81 -3.76
C PHE A 178 12.51 -8.24 -4.96
N LEU A 179 12.40 -7.57 -6.10
CA LEU A 179 13.17 -7.89 -7.31
C LEU A 179 14.68 -7.72 -7.09
N LEU A 180 15.11 -6.64 -6.45
CA LEU A 180 16.53 -6.39 -6.15
C LEU A 180 17.14 -7.49 -5.28
N ARG A 181 16.36 -8.04 -4.34
CA ARG A 181 16.78 -9.17 -3.49
C ARG A 181 16.71 -10.51 -4.22
N ALA A 182 15.61 -10.77 -4.93
CA ALA A 182 15.39 -12.03 -5.63
C ALA A 182 16.36 -12.24 -6.80
N LEU A 183 16.92 -11.15 -7.34
CA LEU A 183 17.90 -11.13 -8.41
C LEU A 183 19.31 -10.77 -7.89
N SER A 184 19.56 -10.92 -6.59
CA SER A 184 20.89 -10.75 -5.99
C SER A 184 21.96 -11.51 -6.78
N GLY A 185 23.11 -10.88 -7.02
CA GLY A 185 24.22 -11.39 -7.83
C GLY A 185 23.99 -11.47 -9.34
N ASN A 186 22.83 -11.06 -9.86
CA ASN A 186 22.46 -11.13 -11.28
C ASN A 186 22.04 -9.76 -11.85
N LEU A 187 22.37 -8.66 -11.16
CA LEU A 187 22.02 -7.29 -11.56
C LEU A 187 23.26 -6.44 -11.87
N LYS A 188 24.39 -7.07 -12.22
CA LYS A 188 25.60 -6.35 -12.68
C LYS A 188 25.50 -5.91 -14.12
N THR A 189 24.85 -6.72 -14.96
CA THR A 189 24.65 -6.44 -16.38
C THR A 189 23.22 -6.76 -16.81
N GLN A 190 22.78 -6.14 -17.91
CA GLN A 190 21.49 -6.43 -18.50
C GLN A 190 21.38 -7.91 -18.90
N GLU A 191 22.45 -8.50 -19.45
CA GLU A 191 22.45 -9.88 -19.93
C GLU A 191 22.29 -10.90 -18.79
N GLU A 192 22.99 -10.72 -17.67
CA GLU A 192 22.85 -11.57 -16.49
C GLU A 192 21.41 -11.53 -15.93
N CYS A 193 20.83 -10.33 -15.88
CA CYS A 193 19.46 -10.12 -15.43
C CYS A 193 18.46 -10.86 -16.33
N GLU A 194 18.55 -10.69 -17.66
CA GLU A 194 17.61 -11.34 -18.61
C GLU A 194 17.73 -12.88 -18.59
N LYS A 195 18.92 -13.44 -18.33
CA LYS A 195 19.12 -14.90 -18.23
C LYS A 195 18.37 -15.53 -17.07
N ILE A 196 18.21 -14.81 -15.95
CA ILE A 196 17.63 -15.34 -14.72
C ILE A 196 16.15 -14.99 -14.57
N ILE A 197 15.73 -13.82 -15.04
CA ILE A 197 14.39 -13.27 -14.81
C ILE A 197 13.30 -14.15 -15.46
N ASP A 198 13.52 -14.61 -16.69
CA ASP A 198 12.57 -15.47 -17.41
C ASP A 198 12.34 -16.79 -16.67
N LYS A 199 13.41 -17.36 -16.11
CA LYS A 199 13.36 -18.62 -15.36
C LYS A 199 12.58 -18.48 -14.05
N LYS A 200 12.61 -17.28 -13.45
CA LYS A 200 11.95 -17.00 -12.17
C LYS A 200 10.54 -16.44 -12.33
N CYS A 201 10.15 -16.03 -13.53
CA CYS A 201 8.92 -15.29 -13.71
C CYS A 201 7.66 -16.06 -13.33
N LEU A 202 7.59 -17.37 -13.60
CA LEU A 202 6.47 -18.20 -13.14
C LEU A 202 6.29 -18.13 -11.62
N ALA A 203 7.40 -18.22 -10.87
CA ALA A 203 7.38 -18.10 -9.42
C ALA A 203 6.94 -16.70 -8.97
N PHE A 204 7.50 -15.65 -9.59
CA PHE A 204 7.18 -14.25 -9.28
C PHE A 204 5.69 -13.93 -9.50
N MET A 205 5.11 -14.44 -10.59
CA MET A 205 3.69 -14.22 -10.92
C MET A 205 2.75 -14.74 -9.82
N GLY A 206 3.13 -15.80 -9.10
CA GLY A 206 2.33 -16.35 -7.99
C GLY A 206 2.35 -15.49 -6.72
N GLU A 207 3.21 -14.47 -6.64
CA GLU A 207 3.48 -13.77 -5.39
C GLU A 207 2.77 -12.42 -5.26
N SER A 208 2.57 -11.70 -6.38
CA SER A 208 1.78 -10.45 -6.44
C SER A 208 1.36 -10.11 -7.88
N ASP A 209 0.31 -9.29 -8.03
CA ASP A 209 -0.09 -8.76 -9.34
C ASP A 209 0.99 -7.85 -9.96
N GLU A 210 1.73 -7.13 -9.13
CA GLU A 210 2.87 -6.31 -9.54
C GLU A 210 3.96 -7.12 -10.21
N LEU A 211 4.36 -8.21 -9.57
CA LEU A 211 5.38 -9.13 -10.07
C LEU A 211 4.87 -9.86 -11.32
N MET A 212 3.57 -10.17 -11.35
CA MET A 212 2.94 -10.73 -12.53
C MET A 212 3.01 -9.78 -13.72
N LYS A 213 2.61 -8.52 -13.52
CA LYS A 213 2.70 -7.47 -14.54
C LYS A 213 4.14 -7.26 -15.02
N PHE A 214 5.09 -7.23 -14.09
CA PHE A 214 6.53 -7.12 -14.39
C PHE A 214 7.03 -8.27 -15.27
N CYS A 215 6.57 -9.49 -15.04
CA CYS A 215 6.95 -10.64 -15.83
C CYS A 215 6.32 -10.66 -17.22
N LEU A 216 5.06 -10.27 -17.32
CA LEU A 216 4.31 -10.21 -18.57
C LEU A 216 4.78 -9.08 -19.51
N ILE A 217 5.37 -8.01 -18.97
CA ILE A 217 5.80 -6.84 -19.73
C ILE A 217 7.34 -6.72 -19.68
N PRO A 218 8.07 -7.27 -20.67
CA PRO A 218 9.52 -7.37 -20.59
C PRO A 218 10.29 -6.07 -20.88
N LEU A 219 9.63 -4.99 -21.30
CA LEU A 219 10.30 -3.83 -21.89
C LEU A 219 11.22 -3.11 -20.88
N ASN A 220 12.52 -3.00 -21.19
CA ASN A 220 13.55 -2.28 -20.44
C ASN A 220 13.70 -2.65 -18.94
N ARG A 221 13.04 -3.71 -18.47
CA ARG A 221 12.99 -4.08 -17.05
C ARG A 221 14.36 -4.29 -16.42
N CYS A 222 15.27 -4.97 -17.12
CA CYS A 222 16.62 -5.23 -16.61
C CYS A 222 17.49 -3.97 -16.62
N ASN A 223 17.31 -3.08 -17.60
CA ASN A 223 18.02 -1.80 -17.65
C ASN A 223 17.64 -0.90 -16.47
N GLU A 224 16.35 -0.87 -16.12
CA GLU A 224 15.88 -0.12 -14.95
C GLU A 224 16.39 -0.73 -13.65
N LEU A 225 16.34 -2.06 -13.50
CA LEU A 225 16.82 -2.74 -12.30
C LEU A 225 18.33 -2.60 -12.09
N VAL A 226 19.14 -2.68 -13.15
CA VAL A 226 20.60 -2.47 -13.07
C VAL A 226 20.90 -1.05 -12.60
N LYS A 227 20.28 -0.02 -13.19
CA LYS A 227 20.46 1.38 -12.77
C LYS A 227 20.02 1.63 -11.33
N LEU A 228 18.90 1.03 -10.91
CA LEU A 228 18.43 1.11 -9.53
C LEU A 228 19.43 0.45 -8.57
N MET A 229 19.99 -0.70 -8.95
CA MET A 229 21.01 -1.39 -8.17
C MET A 229 22.30 -0.56 -8.07
N GLU A 230 22.77 0.07 -9.15
CA GLU A 230 23.93 0.99 -9.12
C GLU A 230 23.74 2.13 -8.13
N THR A 231 22.54 2.73 -8.12
CA THR A 231 22.17 3.78 -7.17
C THR A 231 22.15 3.24 -5.74
N LYS A 232 21.61 2.03 -5.54
CA LYS A 232 21.56 1.35 -4.24
C LYS A 232 22.97 1.01 -3.72
N CYS A 233 23.86 0.55 -4.59
CA CYS A 233 25.26 0.28 -4.27
C CYS A 233 25.97 1.56 -3.83
N SER A 234 25.81 2.66 -4.57
CA SER A 234 26.41 3.96 -4.20
C SER A 234 25.90 4.46 -2.84
N SER A 235 24.59 4.34 -2.59
CA SER A 235 23.98 4.71 -1.30
C SER A 235 24.53 3.84 -0.15
N LEU A 236 24.62 2.53 -0.37
CA LEU A 236 25.10 1.58 0.63
C LEU A 236 26.59 1.77 0.93
N GLU A 237 27.42 2.06 -0.07
CA GLU A 237 28.84 2.39 0.10
C GLU A 237 29.01 3.65 0.97
N PHE A 238 28.21 4.69 0.71
CA PHE A 238 28.22 5.90 1.53
C PHE A 238 27.76 5.64 2.97
N GLU A 239 26.64 4.93 3.16
CA GLU A 239 26.14 4.54 4.48
C GLU A 239 27.16 3.70 5.25
N ALA A 240 27.83 2.76 4.58
CA ALA A 240 28.82 1.87 5.17
C ALA A 240 30.04 2.65 5.68
N LYS A 241 30.59 3.57 4.87
CA LYS A 241 31.71 4.44 5.29
C LYS A 241 31.36 5.26 6.52
N LEU A 242 30.20 5.92 6.53
CA LEU A 242 29.74 6.69 7.68
C LEU A 242 29.59 5.83 8.93
N PHE A 243 29.10 4.60 8.78
CA PHE A 243 28.96 3.67 9.89
C PHE A 243 30.32 3.19 10.43
N ILE A 244 31.28 2.89 9.56
CA ILE A 244 32.62 2.46 9.93
C ILE A 244 33.37 3.56 10.71
N GLU A 245 33.07 4.83 10.48
CA GLU A 245 33.68 5.94 11.25
C GLU A 245 33.00 6.17 12.61
N LYS A 246 31.79 5.62 12.85
CA LYS A 246 31.07 5.82 14.11
C LYS A 246 31.75 5.10 15.28
N THR A 247 31.77 5.81 16.42
CA THR A 247 32.24 5.31 17.72
C THR A 247 31.13 4.68 18.56
N LYS A 248 29.89 5.13 18.40
CA LYS A 248 28.71 4.54 19.04
C LYS A 248 27.86 3.88 17.97
N ILE A 249 27.48 2.64 18.22
CA ILE A 249 26.75 1.79 17.31
C ILE A 249 25.51 1.28 18.04
N SER A 250 24.36 1.26 17.35
CA SER A 250 23.15 0.61 17.85
C SER A 250 22.94 -0.75 17.19
N LYS A 251 22.26 -1.64 17.93
CA LYS A 251 21.85 -2.95 17.44
C LYS A 251 21.01 -2.85 16.17
N GLU A 252 20.13 -1.85 16.11
CA GLU A 252 19.23 -1.60 14.98
C GLU A 252 19.99 -1.21 13.71
N GLU A 253 21.01 -0.36 13.83
CA GLU A 253 21.88 0.02 12.71
C GLU A 253 22.64 -1.20 12.17
N CYS A 254 23.20 -2.03 13.06
CA CYS A 254 23.85 -3.28 12.68
C CYS A 254 22.92 -4.22 11.90
N ILE A 255 21.71 -4.48 12.40
CA ILE A 255 20.73 -5.35 11.74
C ILE A 255 20.36 -4.80 10.35
N SER A 256 20.12 -3.49 10.25
CA SER A 256 19.75 -2.85 8.98
C SER A 256 20.86 -2.94 7.94
N LEU A 257 22.11 -2.61 8.31
CA LEU A 257 23.25 -2.66 7.38
C LEU A 257 23.59 -4.09 6.98
N PHE A 258 23.49 -5.05 7.89
CA PHE A 258 23.67 -6.46 7.58
C PHE A 258 22.70 -6.97 6.54
N GLU A 259 21.41 -6.64 6.67
CA GLU A 259 20.41 -7.02 5.69
C GLU A 259 20.74 -6.43 4.32
N LYS A 260 21.08 -5.14 4.26
CA LYS A 260 21.46 -4.46 3.01
C LYS A 260 22.70 -5.09 2.37
N CYS A 261 23.76 -5.32 3.15
CA CYS A 261 24.98 -5.99 2.71
C CYS A 261 24.68 -7.40 2.19
N TYR A 262 23.89 -8.19 2.92
CA TYR A 262 23.54 -9.55 2.55
C TYR A 262 22.87 -9.63 1.17
N PHE A 263 21.88 -8.77 0.92
CA PHE A 263 21.11 -8.83 -0.32
C PHE A 263 21.75 -8.13 -1.51
N HIS A 264 22.53 -7.07 -1.28
CA HIS A 264 22.96 -6.19 -2.37
C HIS A 264 24.45 -6.28 -2.69
N LYS A 265 25.34 -6.67 -1.75
CA LYS A 265 26.81 -6.62 -1.97
C LYS A 265 27.27 -7.38 -3.20
N SER A 266 26.66 -8.53 -3.47
CA SER A 266 26.96 -9.40 -4.60
C SER A 266 26.77 -8.74 -5.98
N ASN A 267 25.94 -7.70 -6.07
CA ASN A 267 25.71 -6.92 -7.29
C ASN A 267 26.62 -5.68 -7.39
N CYS A 268 27.31 -5.32 -6.31
CA CYS A 268 28.10 -4.11 -6.23
C CYS A 268 29.58 -4.38 -6.57
N ASN A 269 30.40 -3.33 -6.50
CA ASN A 269 31.84 -3.40 -6.70
C ASN A 269 32.55 -4.13 -5.53
N ASN A 270 33.81 -4.51 -5.73
CA ASN A 270 34.61 -5.18 -4.70
C ASN A 270 34.93 -4.28 -3.48
N THR A 271 34.80 -2.95 -3.61
CA THR A 271 35.02 -2.01 -2.50
C THR A 271 33.97 -2.23 -1.42
N LEU A 272 32.69 -2.32 -1.81
CA LEU A 272 31.61 -2.54 -0.87
C LEU A 272 31.72 -3.89 -0.13
N ASP A 273 32.29 -4.92 -0.79
CA ASP A 273 32.55 -6.20 -0.14
C ASP A 273 33.52 -6.07 1.05
N ASN A 274 34.53 -5.18 0.98
CA ASN A 274 35.42 -4.91 2.10
C ASN A 274 34.67 -4.20 3.23
N GLU A 275 33.91 -3.16 2.90
CA GLU A 275 33.15 -2.38 3.87
C GLU A 275 32.11 -3.23 4.61
N CYS A 276 31.39 -4.09 3.88
CA CYS A 276 30.45 -5.03 4.50
C CYS A 276 31.16 -6.00 5.46
N ARG A 277 32.37 -6.46 5.16
CA ARG A 277 33.17 -7.30 6.10
C ARG A 277 33.61 -6.52 7.35
N GLU A 278 33.88 -5.23 7.23
CA GLU A 278 34.21 -4.38 8.39
C GLU A 278 32.99 -4.11 9.28
N ILE A 279 31.82 -3.89 8.67
CA ILE A 279 30.54 -3.81 9.39
C ILE A 279 30.30 -5.11 10.14
N GLU A 280 30.51 -6.27 9.50
CA GLU A 280 30.41 -7.61 10.13
C GLU A 280 31.22 -7.67 11.42
N LYS A 281 32.52 -7.33 11.35
CA LYS A 281 33.41 -7.32 12.53
C LYS A 281 32.97 -6.34 13.62
N LYS A 282 32.55 -5.12 13.25
CA LYS A 282 32.14 -4.10 14.23
C LYS A 282 30.88 -4.49 15.00
N CYS A 283 29.98 -5.22 14.35
CA CYS A 283 28.69 -5.58 14.89
C CYS A 283 28.69 -6.96 15.60
N GLU A 284 29.78 -7.73 15.54
CA GLU A 284 29.94 -9.05 16.19
C GLU A 284 29.58 -9.03 17.70
N ASN A 285 29.84 -7.93 18.40
CA ASN A 285 29.56 -7.80 19.84
C ASN A 285 28.15 -7.26 20.17
N GLU A 286 27.42 -6.71 19.19
CA GLU A 286 26.14 -6.02 19.41
C GLU A 286 24.93 -6.87 18.96
N VAL A 287 25.13 -7.76 18.00
CA VAL A 287 24.07 -8.61 17.43
C VAL A 287 24.56 -10.06 17.36
N GLU A 288 23.87 -10.96 18.06
CA GLU A 288 24.05 -12.40 17.82
C GLU A 288 23.59 -12.70 16.38
N TYR A 289 24.54 -13.10 15.54
CA TYR A 289 24.32 -13.31 14.12
C TYR A 289 23.35 -14.46 13.87
N LYS A 290 22.06 -14.13 13.70
CA LYS A 290 21.13 -15.03 13.01
C LYS A 290 21.38 -14.86 11.52
N TYR A 291 22.24 -15.72 10.98
CA TYR A 291 22.37 -15.96 9.53
C TYR A 291 20.96 -15.88 8.92
N PHE A 292 20.74 -14.96 7.97
CA PHE A 292 19.56 -15.03 7.12
C PHE A 292 19.70 -16.35 6.35
N SER A 293 19.05 -17.38 6.87
CA SER A 293 19.46 -18.76 6.68
C SER A 293 19.49 -19.14 5.22
N LEU A 294 20.65 -19.67 4.83
CA LEU A 294 21.00 -20.39 3.60
C LEU A 294 21.74 -19.54 2.55
N PRO A 295 22.90 -19.99 2.05
CA PRO A 295 23.54 -19.38 0.89
C PRO A 295 22.53 -19.29 -0.26
N PHE A 296 22.42 -18.09 -0.83
CA PHE A 296 21.60 -17.83 -1.99
C PHE A 296 22.15 -18.62 -3.18
N ASN A 297 21.61 -19.82 -3.40
CA ASN A 297 21.70 -20.49 -4.68
C ASN A 297 20.54 -19.97 -5.54
N PRO A 298 20.78 -19.19 -6.60
CA PRO A 298 19.73 -18.61 -7.45
C PRO A 298 18.88 -19.65 -8.20
N VAL A 299 19.19 -20.95 -8.07
CA VAL A 299 18.58 -22.09 -8.78
C VAL A 299 17.78 -23.02 -7.83
N GLY A 300 17.55 -22.64 -6.57
CA GLY A 300 16.78 -23.46 -5.61
C GLY A 300 15.28 -23.60 -5.93
N LYS A 301 14.64 -24.68 -5.42
CA LYS A 301 13.20 -24.97 -5.59
C LYS A 301 12.30 -23.79 -5.19
N GLU A 302 11.18 -23.62 -5.88
CA GLU A 302 10.27 -22.45 -5.87
C GLU A 302 9.84 -21.95 -4.46
N ILE A 303 9.52 -22.87 -3.53
CA ILE A 303 9.14 -22.57 -2.14
C ILE A 303 10.27 -21.86 -1.37
N ILE A 304 11.52 -22.16 -1.72
CA ILE A 304 12.73 -21.68 -1.06
C ILE A 304 13.02 -20.20 -1.42
N LEU A 305 12.57 -19.73 -2.58
CA LEU A 305 12.84 -18.35 -3.03
C LEU A 305 12.12 -17.31 -2.17
N ILE A 306 10.91 -17.62 -1.73
CA ILE A 306 10.01 -16.70 -1.02
C ILE A 306 10.46 -16.48 0.43
N GLU A 307 10.78 -17.56 1.14
CA GLU A 307 11.32 -17.50 2.51
C GLU A 307 12.69 -16.80 2.51
N LYS A 308 13.55 -17.09 1.52
CA LYS A 308 14.91 -16.53 1.44
C LYS A 308 14.97 -15.05 1.09
N VAL A 309 14.03 -14.55 0.29
CA VAL A 309 13.95 -13.11 -0.02
C VAL A 309 13.41 -12.32 1.18
N GLY A 310 12.86 -13.01 2.19
CA GLY A 310 12.23 -12.39 3.35
C GLY A 310 10.86 -11.82 3.00
N LYS A 311 10.07 -12.53 2.18
CA LYS A 311 8.77 -12.06 1.69
C LYS A 311 7.86 -11.58 2.83
N GLU A 312 7.77 -12.35 3.91
CA GLU A 312 6.95 -11.98 5.09
C GLU A 312 7.36 -10.62 5.67
N LYS A 313 8.67 -10.31 5.63
CA LYS A 313 9.20 -9.02 6.09
C LYS A 313 8.96 -7.89 5.08
N ILE A 314 9.04 -8.19 3.78
CA ILE A 314 8.88 -7.20 2.69
C ILE A 314 7.40 -6.89 2.47
N PHE A 315 6.60 -7.89 2.12
CA PHE A 315 5.22 -7.67 1.72
C PHE A 315 4.24 -7.57 2.89
N LYS A 316 4.54 -8.14 4.06
CA LYS A 316 3.62 -8.19 5.23
C LYS A 316 2.16 -8.47 4.78
N ASP A 317 1.19 -7.81 5.44
CA ASP A 317 -0.25 -7.78 5.11
C ASP A 317 -0.58 -6.77 3.99
N GLU A 318 0.42 -6.15 3.34
CA GLU A 318 0.22 -5.06 2.35
C GLU A 318 -0.04 -5.59 0.93
N VAL A 319 0.49 -6.76 0.59
CA VAL A 319 0.32 -7.39 -0.72
C VAL A 319 0.01 -8.87 -0.56
N GLY A 320 -1.25 -9.23 -0.83
CA GLY A 320 -1.68 -10.61 -0.84
C GLY A 320 -1.24 -11.38 -2.08
N LYS A 321 -1.14 -12.70 -1.94
CA LYS A 321 -0.97 -13.59 -3.11
C LYS A 321 -2.21 -13.50 -4.01
N PRO A 322 -2.06 -13.19 -5.30
CA PRO A 322 -3.18 -13.08 -6.20
C PRO A 322 -3.82 -14.46 -6.39
N GLY A 323 -5.13 -14.47 -6.61
CA GLY A 323 -5.79 -15.68 -7.09
C GLY A 323 -5.31 -16.05 -8.50
N ILE A 324 -5.57 -17.30 -8.89
CA ILE A 324 -5.30 -17.77 -10.26
C ILE A 324 -6.05 -16.87 -11.25
N LYS A 325 -5.33 -16.38 -12.26
CA LYS A 325 -5.86 -15.55 -13.34
C LYS A 325 -6.40 -16.43 -14.46
N ASP A 326 -7.55 -16.05 -15.01
CA ASP A 326 -8.03 -16.67 -16.26
C ASP A 326 -7.37 -16.02 -17.48
N THR A 327 -7.65 -16.58 -18.66
CA THR A 327 -7.14 -16.08 -19.95
C THR A 327 -7.40 -14.59 -20.15
N ILE A 328 -8.59 -14.09 -19.76
CA ILE A 328 -8.95 -12.68 -19.94
C ILE A 328 -8.14 -11.80 -18.99
N ASP A 329 -8.01 -12.20 -17.72
CA ASP A 329 -7.21 -11.47 -16.75
C ASP A 329 -5.74 -11.33 -17.21
N LEU A 330 -5.15 -12.42 -17.70
CA LEU A 330 -3.78 -12.42 -18.21
C LEU A 330 -3.63 -11.55 -19.46
N LEU A 331 -4.59 -11.61 -20.41
CA LEU A 331 -4.57 -10.77 -21.60
C LEU A 331 -4.71 -9.27 -21.27
N VAL A 332 -5.52 -8.92 -20.26
CA VAL A 332 -5.62 -7.53 -19.77
C VAL A 332 -4.29 -7.06 -19.18
N LEU A 333 -3.69 -7.87 -18.31
CA LEU A 333 -2.39 -7.57 -17.69
C LEU A 333 -1.28 -7.45 -18.74
N LEU A 334 -1.28 -8.35 -19.73
CA LEU A 334 -0.35 -8.36 -20.85
C LEU A 334 -0.46 -7.07 -21.66
N SER A 335 -1.68 -6.64 -21.96
CA SER A 335 -1.95 -5.38 -22.66
C SER A 335 -1.55 -4.14 -21.84
N ASN A 336 -0.93 -4.31 -20.67
CA ASN A 336 -0.51 -3.25 -19.75
C ASN A 336 -1.66 -2.32 -19.34
N ASN A 337 -2.89 -2.84 -19.32
CA ASN A 337 -4.11 -2.05 -19.15
C ASN A 337 -4.39 -1.02 -20.29
N TYR A 338 -3.78 -1.18 -21.47
CA TYR A 338 -4.02 -0.39 -22.68
C TYR A 338 -4.53 -1.31 -23.79
N LEU A 339 -5.85 -1.39 -23.95
CA LEU A 339 -6.47 -2.30 -24.92
C LEU A 339 -6.10 -1.97 -26.37
N ASP A 340 -5.83 -0.70 -26.68
CA ASP A 340 -5.44 -0.28 -28.03
C ASP A 340 -4.04 -0.76 -28.41
N ASP A 341 -3.15 -0.97 -27.44
CA ASP A 341 -1.81 -1.50 -27.63
C ASP A 341 -1.74 -3.03 -27.48
N CYS A 342 -2.88 -3.71 -27.29
CA CYS A 342 -2.97 -5.14 -27.04
C CYS A 342 -2.10 -5.97 -28.00
N LYS A 343 -2.10 -5.64 -29.29
CA LYS A 343 -1.31 -6.33 -30.32
C LYS A 343 0.19 -6.27 -30.08
N ASN A 344 0.70 -5.08 -29.73
CA ASN A 344 2.12 -4.82 -29.51
C ASN A 344 2.65 -5.55 -28.27
N TYR A 345 1.82 -5.71 -27.24
CA TYR A 345 2.20 -6.40 -26.02
C TYR A 345 2.11 -7.93 -26.15
N ILE A 346 1.10 -8.43 -26.86
CA ILE A 346 0.93 -9.87 -27.13
C ILE A 346 2.18 -10.44 -27.83
N GLU A 347 2.76 -9.71 -28.77
CA GLU A 347 4.01 -10.11 -29.44
C GLU A 347 5.16 -10.35 -28.47
N LYS A 348 5.28 -9.46 -27.47
CA LYS A 348 6.40 -9.47 -26.52
C LYS A 348 6.29 -10.60 -25.50
N CYS A 349 5.11 -11.19 -25.34
CA CYS A 349 4.89 -12.27 -24.38
C CYS A 349 5.51 -13.61 -24.79
N HIS A 350 5.78 -13.81 -26.10
CA HIS A 350 6.08 -15.08 -26.78
C HIS A 350 6.60 -16.23 -25.87
N LYS A 351 7.73 -16.04 -25.20
CA LYS A 351 8.38 -17.09 -24.41
C LYS A 351 7.71 -17.40 -23.08
N LEU A 352 7.10 -16.42 -22.42
CA LEU A 352 6.41 -16.62 -21.15
C LEU A 352 4.97 -17.11 -21.38
N CYS A 353 4.31 -16.64 -22.44
CA CYS A 353 2.97 -17.09 -22.81
C CYS A 353 2.90 -18.61 -23.03
N SER A 354 3.94 -19.21 -23.61
CA SER A 354 4.04 -20.66 -23.82
C SER A 354 4.10 -21.48 -22.53
N LEU A 355 4.48 -20.84 -21.41
CA LEU A 355 4.60 -21.46 -20.09
C LEU A 355 3.34 -21.30 -19.24
N LEU A 356 2.33 -20.56 -19.74
CA LEU A 356 1.09 -20.26 -19.03
C LEU A 356 -0.04 -21.15 -19.59
N PRO A 357 -0.53 -22.14 -18.82
CA PRO A 357 -1.58 -23.05 -19.29
C PRO A 357 -2.84 -22.32 -19.79
N GLN A 358 -3.17 -21.18 -19.19
CA GLN A 358 -4.35 -20.39 -19.57
C GLN A 358 -4.21 -19.69 -20.94
N LEU A 359 -3.00 -19.62 -21.48
CA LEU A 359 -2.69 -19.01 -22.78
C LEU A 359 -2.21 -20.05 -23.79
N GLU A 360 -2.11 -21.33 -23.40
CA GLU A 360 -1.57 -22.42 -24.22
C GLU A 360 -2.34 -22.56 -25.54
N ASP A 361 -3.68 -22.55 -25.50
CA ASP A 361 -4.51 -22.64 -26.71
C ASP A 361 -4.29 -21.49 -27.70
N LEU A 362 -3.86 -20.33 -27.20
CA LEU A 362 -3.58 -19.15 -28.01
C LEU A 362 -2.19 -19.21 -28.64
N TYR A 363 -1.30 -20.09 -28.17
CA TYR A 363 0.11 -20.12 -28.53
C TYR A 363 0.53 -21.44 -29.21
N ASP A 364 1.18 -21.32 -30.37
CA ASP A 364 1.85 -22.40 -31.08
C ASP A 364 3.29 -22.54 -30.55
N SER A 365 3.53 -23.54 -29.69
CA SER A 365 4.88 -23.80 -29.15
C SER A 365 5.87 -24.27 -30.22
N ALA A 366 5.39 -24.94 -31.28
CA ALA A 366 6.26 -25.44 -32.36
C ALA A 366 6.70 -24.32 -33.31
N LYS A 367 5.82 -23.34 -33.56
CA LYS A 367 6.13 -22.17 -34.38
C LYS A 367 6.65 -20.98 -33.55
N GLU A 368 6.76 -21.18 -32.24
CA GLU A 368 7.02 -20.15 -31.25
C GLU A 368 6.23 -18.88 -31.52
N LYS A 369 4.90 -18.93 -31.73
CA LYS A 369 4.07 -17.74 -32.02
C LYS A 369 2.60 -17.95 -31.68
N MET A 370 1.78 -16.89 -31.66
CA MET A 370 0.33 -17.03 -31.49
C MET A 370 -0.30 -17.87 -32.63
N ASN A 371 -1.13 -18.85 -32.24
CA ASN A 371 -1.93 -19.68 -33.15
C ASN A 371 -2.98 -18.85 -33.88
N LYS A 372 -3.55 -17.87 -33.17
CA LYS A 372 -4.55 -16.93 -33.69
C LYS A 372 -3.90 -15.62 -34.13
N SER A 373 -4.58 -14.87 -35.00
CA SER A 373 -4.15 -13.51 -35.31
C SER A 373 -4.26 -12.64 -34.06
N LYS A 374 -3.38 -11.63 -33.96
CA LYS A 374 -3.36 -10.71 -32.80
C LYS A 374 -4.64 -9.89 -32.76
N GLU A 375 -5.16 -9.54 -33.94
CA GLU A 375 -6.48 -8.96 -34.15
C GLU A 375 -7.57 -9.79 -33.47
N GLU A 376 -7.67 -11.07 -33.80
CA GLU A 376 -8.72 -11.94 -33.26
C GLU A 376 -8.62 -12.08 -31.73
N VAL A 377 -7.39 -12.16 -31.19
CA VAL A 377 -7.17 -12.23 -29.73
C VAL A 377 -7.62 -10.93 -29.06
N CYS A 378 -7.25 -9.77 -29.59
CA CYS A 378 -7.62 -8.47 -29.02
C CYS A 378 -9.12 -8.18 -29.17
N ASP A 379 -9.75 -8.57 -30.27
CA ASP A 379 -11.20 -8.42 -30.46
C ASP A 379 -11.96 -9.31 -29.46
N THR A 380 -11.54 -10.57 -29.31
CA THR A 380 -12.09 -11.50 -28.31
C THR A 380 -11.92 -10.95 -26.88
N LEU A 381 -10.78 -10.32 -26.59
CA LEU A 381 -10.52 -9.68 -25.31
C LEU A 381 -11.54 -8.57 -25.04
N LYS A 382 -11.74 -7.64 -25.98
CA LYS A 382 -12.70 -6.54 -25.86
C LYS A 382 -14.12 -7.05 -25.63
N GLU A 383 -14.56 -8.02 -26.42
CA GLU A 383 -15.90 -8.64 -26.30
C GLU A 383 -16.13 -9.27 -24.92
N LYS A 384 -15.13 -9.99 -24.39
CA LYS A 384 -15.24 -10.69 -23.10
C LYS A 384 -14.96 -9.81 -21.89
N LEU A 385 -14.24 -8.71 -22.06
CA LEU A 385 -13.91 -7.78 -20.98
C LEU A 385 -15.16 -7.06 -20.46
N LYS A 386 -16.02 -6.58 -21.36
CA LYS A 386 -17.23 -5.84 -21.00
C LYS A 386 -18.17 -6.57 -20.03
N PRO A 387 -18.60 -7.83 -20.27
CA PRO A 387 -19.42 -8.56 -19.29
C PRO A 387 -18.67 -8.81 -17.97
N LYS A 388 -17.35 -9.03 -18.02
CA LYS A 388 -16.53 -9.23 -16.82
C LYS A 388 -16.46 -7.96 -15.95
N CYS A 389 -16.31 -6.79 -16.58
CA CYS A 389 -16.38 -5.49 -15.94
C CYS A 389 -17.74 -5.25 -15.29
N ARG A 390 -18.85 -5.53 -16.00
CA ARG A 390 -20.21 -5.40 -15.44
C ARG A 390 -20.41 -6.29 -14.21
N PHE A 391 -19.98 -7.54 -14.30
CA PHE A 391 -20.03 -8.48 -13.18
C PHE A 391 -19.24 -7.95 -11.98
N PHE A 392 -18.02 -7.46 -12.21
CA PHE A 392 -17.21 -6.89 -11.13
C PHE A 392 -17.85 -5.64 -10.52
N LYS A 393 -18.39 -4.73 -11.32
CA LYS A 393 -19.10 -3.53 -10.85
C LYS A 393 -20.32 -3.88 -10.01
N SER A 394 -21.12 -4.87 -10.43
CA SER A 394 -22.24 -5.39 -9.65
C SER A 394 -21.76 -5.94 -8.31
N LYS A 395 -20.67 -6.73 -8.30
CA LYS A 395 -20.09 -7.25 -7.06
C LYS A 395 -19.67 -6.15 -6.09
N LEU A 396 -19.09 -5.05 -6.59
CA LEU A 396 -18.74 -3.90 -5.75
C LEU A 396 -20.00 -3.23 -5.15
N TYR A 397 -21.07 -3.12 -5.93
CA TYR A 397 -22.35 -2.61 -5.45
C TYR A 397 -22.95 -3.51 -4.36
N ASP A 398 -22.97 -4.83 -4.57
CA ASP A 398 -23.51 -5.80 -3.62
C ASP A 398 -22.72 -5.80 -2.29
N LEU A 399 -21.43 -5.51 -2.34
CA LEU A 399 -20.55 -5.35 -1.17
C LEU A 399 -20.63 -3.96 -0.54
N SER A 400 -21.52 -3.08 -1.00
CA SER A 400 -21.62 -1.69 -0.54
C SER A 400 -20.31 -0.90 -0.71
N LEU A 401 -19.47 -1.28 -1.67
CA LEU A 401 -18.25 -0.57 -2.09
C LEU A 401 -18.52 0.38 -3.27
N SER A 402 -19.72 0.32 -3.84
CA SER A 402 -20.25 1.24 -4.84
C SER A 402 -21.71 1.55 -4.53
N ASN A 403 -22.18 2.76 -4.85
CA ASN A 403 -23.59 3.13 -4.76
C ASN A 403 -24.34 3.02 -6.09
N THR A 404 -23.67 2.62 -7.17
CA THR A 404 -24.29 2.45 -8.50
C THR A 404 -23.78 1.20 -9.20
N LYS A 405 -24.66 0.60 -10.00
CA LYS A 405 -24.36 -0.53 -10.89
C LYS A 405 -24.40 -0.15 -12.38
N LYS A 406 -24.72 1.11 -12.71
CA LYS A 406 -24.87 1.56 -14.10
C LYS A 406 -23.50 1.74 -14.75
N ASP A 407 -23.34 1.29 -15.98
CA ASP A 407 -22.05 1.28 -16.69
C ASP A 407 -21.39 2.67 -16.73
N ASN A 408 -22.13 3.70 -17.12
CA ASN A 408 -21.64 5.04 -17.42
C ASN A 408 -21.57 6.02 -16.23
N GLU A 409 -21.84 5.56 -15.01
CA GLU A 409 -21.81 6.39 -13.80
C GLU A 409 -20.62 6.02 -12.91
N ASP A 410 -19.83 7.02 -12.51
CA ASP A 410 -18.88 6.86 -11.42
C ASP A 410 -19.63 6.71 -10.09
N ALA A 411 -19.10 5.86 -9.21
CA ALA A 411 -19.65 5.72 -7.88
C ALA A 411 -19.41 7.02 -7.09
N THR A 412 -20.25 7.31 -6.10
CA THR A 412 -19.96 8.39 -5.15
C THR A 412 -18.92 7.92 -4.13
N LEU A 413 -17.95 8.77 -3.82
CA LEU A 413 -16.90 8.47 -2.86
C LEU A 413 -17.48 8.06 -1.51
N ILE A 414 -17.12 6.85 -1.06
CA ILE A 414 -17.47 6.35 0.26
C ILE A 414 -16.45 6.88 1.26
N LYS A 415 -16.92 7.70 2.22
CA LYS A 415 -16.10 8.23 3.31
C LYS A 415 -15.47 7.07 4.10
N TRP A 416 -14.23 7.23 4.54
CA TRP A 416 -13.48 6.19 5.26
C TRP A 416 -14.26 5.61 6.45
N THR A 417 -14.91 6.44 7.28
CA THR A 417 -15.65 5.91 8.45
C THR A 417 -16.97 5.22 8.12
N LYS A 418 -17.41 5.26 6.86
CA LYS A 418 -18.59 4.57 6.36
C LYS A 418 -18.26 3.26 5.65
N GLN A 419 -16.98 2.91 5.54
CA GLN A 419 -16.57 1.64 4.96
C GLN A 419 -16.96 0.49 5.89
N SER A 420 -17.41 -0.63 5.31
CA SER A 420 -17.79 -1.81 6.09
C SER A 420 -16.56 -2.39 6.80
N THR A 421 -16.77 -2.92 8.00
CA THR A 421 -15.75 -3.63 8.78
C THR A 421 -15.83 -5.15 8.59
N GLU A 422 -16.74 -5.62 7.73
CA GLU A 422 -17.04 -7.04 7.55
C GLU A 422 -16.15 -7.73 6.49
N PHE A 423 -15.14 -7.03 5.96
CA PHE A 423 -14.21 -7.61 5.01
C PHE A 423 -13.17 -8.48 5.71
N ASN A 424 -13.04 -9.73 5.26
CA ASN A 424 -11.87 -10.53 5.60
C ASN A 424 -10.74 -10.26 4.61
N GLU A 425 -9.51 -10.56 5.03
CA GLU A 425 -8.28 -10.34 4.27
C GLU A 425 -8.33 -10.96 2.87
N LYS A 426 -8.80 -12.21 2.77
CA LYS A 426 -8.91 -12.93 1.49
C LYS A 426 -9.82 -12.19 0.48
N LEU A 427 -10.94 -11.64 0.96
CA LEU A 427 -11.84 -10.84 0.13
C LEU A 427 -11.18 -9.54 -0.31
N CYS A 428 -10.49 -8.83 0.59
CA CYS A 428 -9.74 -7.62 0.26
C CYS A 428 -8.69 -7.89 -0.83
N ILE A 429 -7.85 -8.92 -0.65
CA ILE A 429 -6.83 -9.31 -1.63
C ILE A 429 -7.46 -9.60 -2.99
N ASN A 430 -8.59 -10.31 -3.03
CA ASN A 430 -9.27 -10.60 -4.30
C ASN A 430 -9.80 -9.34 -5.00
N LEU A 431 -10.40 -8.42 -4.25
CA LEU A 431 -10.96 -7.19 -4.79
C LEU A 431 -9.86 -6.25 -5.29
N GLU A 432 -8.82 -6.05 -4.49
CA GLU A 432 -7.67 -5.22 -4.86
C GLU A 432 -6.94 -5.77 -6.07
N SER A 433 -6.79 -7.08 -6.13
CA SER A 433 -6.22 -7.76 -7.29
C SER A 433 -7.03 -7.46 -8.55
N LYS A 434 -8.36 -7.54 -8.49
CA LYS A 434 -9.23 -7.17 -9.63
C LYS A 434 -9.15 -5.69 -9.98
N CYS A 435 -9.15 -4.81 -8.99
CA CYS A 435 -9.00 -3.37 -9.20
C CYS A 435 -7.68 -3.02 -9.91
N PHE A 436 -6.60 -3.73 -9.59
CA PHE A 436 -5.27 -3.50 -10.17
C PHE A 436 -5.25 -3.56 -11.70
N TYR A 437 -5.93 -4.54 -12.30
CA TYR A 437 -5.91 -4.74 -13.75
C TYR A 437 -7.23 -4.38 -14.46
N LEU A 438 -8.38 -4.35 -13.78
CA LEU A 438 -9.65 -4.04 -14.43
C LEU A 438 -9.99 -2.54 -14.47
N ARG A 439 -9.50 -1.73 -13.53
CA ARG A 439 -9.98 -0.34 -13.36
C ARG A 439 -9.92 0.48 -14.65
N LYS A 440 -8.75 0.51 -15.29
CA LYS A 440 -8.53 1.28 -16.52
C LYS A 440 -9.20 0.64 -17.75
N PRO A 441 -8.98 -0.65 -18.05
CA PRO A 441 -9.56 -1.28 -19.24
C PRO A 441 -11.09 -1.29 -19.23
N CYS A 442 -11.73 -1.45 -18.07
CA CYS A 442 -13.18 -1.30 -17.97
C CYS A 442 -13.64 0.12 -18.30
N SER A 443 -12.88 1.13 -17.87
CA SER A 443 -13.20 2.54 -18.13
C SER A 443 -13.09 2.87 -19.62
N ASP A 444 -12.10 2.29 -20.31
CA ASP A 444 -11.92 2.42 -21.76
C ASP A 444 -13.09 1.79 -22.53
N GLU A 445 -13.67 0.71 -22.00
CA GLU A 445 -14.88 0.06 -22.53
C GLU A 445 -16.21 0.72 -22.10
N GLY A 446 -16.13 1.93 -21.52
CA GLY A 446 -17.29 2.72 -21.10
C GLY A 446 -17.94 2.27 -19.79
N ILE A 447 -17.29 1.38 -19.03
CA ILE A 447 -17.73 0.95 -17.69
C ILE A 447 -16.90 1.69 -16.66
N LYS A 448 -17.47 2.76 -16.13
CA LYS A 448 -16.87 3.62 -15.11
C LYS A 448 -16.56 2.83 -13.84
N MET A 449 -15.30 2.81 -13.44
CA MET A 449 -14.80 2.13 -12.23
C MET A 449 -14.09 3.11 -11.28
N SER A 450 -14.29 4.42 -11.46
CA SER A 450 -13.59 5.43 -10.65
C SER A 450 -14.20 5.48 -9.25
N ASN A 451 -13.45 4.99 -8.26
CA ASN A 451 -13.38 5.47 -6.89
C ASN A 451 -12.19 4.88 -6.13
#